data_AF-A0A1G4PL51-F1
#
_entry.id   AF-A0A1G4PL51-F1
#
_cell.length_a   1.000
_cell.length_b   1.000
_cell.length_c   1.000
_cell.angle_alpha   90.00
_cell.angle_beta   90.00
_cell.angle_gamma   90.00
#
_symmetry.space_group_name_H-M   'P 1'
#
loop_
_entity.id
_entity.type
_entity.pdbx_description
1 polymer ?
#
loop_
_entity_poly.entity_id
_entity_poly.type
_entity_poly.pdbx_seq_one_letter_code
_entity_poly.pdbx_strand_id
1 'polypeptide(L)'
;MDSGLIVTGLYWCNLIIRAASILTVMVMGILIVLSRIKPAKVLGLGYIITSLSALSIYSSSIILHYVPEEHISMIQTAVSVFGALCSCGISICICLYLHRNYGSRKIYYPVLIIPVVSFVLSALTVRIFNRVIGTMYSDTLIISMIQTLISFAGSAAVGVIIIRVFYKNRHKEKIIPDMWILRIITIFWNCVTAVYTVMSYLMIIRYSKVFNEEEVNTLALFWIKNQDSIGLVAGIIGAVIGVIIPVYVFRRVRRLSPPEMV
;
A
#
# COMPACT_ATOMS: atom_id res chain seq x y z
N MET A 1 -27.46 -20.36 12.24
CA MET A 1 -27.30 -19.95 10.84
C MET A 1 -25.96 -19.26 10.65
N ASP A 2 -25.02 -19.98 10.05
CA ASP A 2 -24.06 -19.51 9.04
C ASP A 2 -23.21 -18.24 9.27
N SER A 3 -22.78 -17.96 10.51
CA SER A 3 -21.76 -16.92 10.74
C SER A 3 -20.46 -17.21 9.97
N GLY A 4 -20.06 -18.49 9.86
CA GLY A 4 -18.89 -18.90 9.09
C GLY A 4 -19.02 -18.70 7.58
N LEU A 5 -20.22 -18.87 7.03
CA LEU A 5 -20.49 -18.71 5.59
C LEU A 5 -20.52 -17.22 5.20
N ILE A 6 -21.04 -16.36 6.09
CA ILE A 6 -21.02 -14.90 5.95
C ILE A 6 -19.58 -14.38 6.01
N VAL A 7 -18.78 -14.78 7.02
CA VAL A 7 -17.37 -14.36 7.15
C VAL A 7 -16.54 -14.78 5.93
N THR A 8 -16.70 -16.03 5.49
CA THR A 8 -16.02 -16.53 4.29
C THR A 8 -16.47 -15.76 3.04
N GLY A 9 -17.76 -15.47 2.90
CA GLY A 9 -18.29 -14.65 1.80
C GLY A 9 -17.73 -13.23 1.77
N LEU A 10 -17.68 -12.54 2.92
CA LEU A 10 -17.12 -11.18 3.03
C LEU A 10 -15.63 -11.14 2.66
N TYR A 11 -14.87 -12.17 3.06
CA TYR A 11 -13.47 -12.34 2.67
C TYR A 11 -13.32 -12.44 1.14
N TRP A 12 -14.08 -13.32 0.49
CA TRP A 12 -14.03 -13.48 -0.98
C TRP A 12 -14.50 -12.23 -1.73
N CYS A 13 -15.52 -11.53 -1.24
CA CYS A 13 -15.94 -10.25 -1.82
C CYS A 13 -14.83 -9.20 -1.76
N ASN A 14 -14.16 -9.04 -0.61
CA ASN A 14 -13.03 -8.13 -0.47
C ASN A 14 -11.89 -8.50 -1.43
N LEU A 15 -11.62 -9.81 -1.56
CA LEU A 15 -10.61 -10.33 -2.48
C LEU A 15 -10.91 -9.93 -3.94
N ILE A 16 -12.12 -10.20 -4.43
CA ILE A 16 -12.54 -9.88 -5.80
C ILE A 16 -12.44 -8.37 -6.08
N ILE A 17 -12.91 -7.53 -5.15
CA ILE A 17 -12.86 -6.07 -5.30
C ILE A 17 -11.40 -5.58 -5.42
N ARG A 18 -10.50 -6.11 -4.59
CA ARG A 18 -9.07 -5.79 -4.66
C ARG A 18 -8.46 -6.23 -5.98
N ALA A 19 -8.72 -7.46 -6.42
CA ALA A 19 -8.22 -7.96 -7.70
C ALA A 19 -8.70 -7.10 -8.88
N ALA A 20 -9.99 -6.76 -8.92
CA ALA A 20 -10.56 -5.88 -9.94
C ALA A 20 -9.89 -4.49 -9.93
N SER A 21 -9.62 -3.92 -8.75
CA SER A 21 -8.92 -2.64 -8.63
C SER A 21 -7.48 -2.71 -9.15
N ILE A 22 -6.74 -3.77 -8.83
CA ILE A 22 -5.35 -3.98 -9.27
C ILE A 22 -5.29 -4.10 -10.81
N LEU A 23 -6.18 -4.91 -11.38
CA LEU A 23 -6.29 -5.06 -12.84
C LEU A 23 -6.64 -3.73 -13.52
N THR A 24 -7.55 -2.96 -12.93
CA THR A 24 -7.92 -1.63 -13.45
C THR A 24 -6.71 -0.69 -13.46
N VAL A 25 -5.94 -0.61 -12.37
CA VAL A 25 -4.72 0.20 -12.28
C VAL A 25 -3.69 -0.26 -13.31
N MET A 26 -3.54 -1.57 -13.51
CA MET A 26 -2.61 -2.15 -14.48
C MET A 26 -3.00 -1.78 -15.92
N VAL A 27 -4.27 -1.94 -16.29
CA VAL A 27 -4.81 -1.58 -17.61
C VAL A 27 -4.65 -0.07 -17.86
N MET A 28 -4.98 0.77 -16.88
CA MET A 28 -4.75 2.22 -16.98
C MET A 28 -3.27 2.55 -17.15
N GLY A 29 -2.38 1.85 -16.44
CA GLY A 29 -0.93 1.97 -16.60
C GLY A 29 -0.47 1.69 -18.03
N ILE A 30 -0.92 0.57 -18.62
CA ILE A 30 -0.63 0.18 -20.01
C ILE A 30 -1.12 1.26 -20.98
N LEU A 31 -2.38 1.70 -20.84
CA LEU A 31 -2.96 2.74 -21.70
C LEU A 31 -2.19 4.07 -21.61
N ILE A 32 -1.68 4.44 -20.42
CA ILE A 32 -0.83 5.63 -20.25
C ILE A 32 0.53 5.45 -20.93
N VAL A 33 1.15 4.27 -20.86
CA VAL A 33 2.43 3.97 -21.54
C VAL A 33 2.31 4.10 -23.06
N LEU A 34 1.15 3.73 -23.63
CA LEU A 34 0.87 3.85 -25.06
C LEU A 34 0.68 5.30 -25.53
N SER A 35 0.52 6.27 -24.62
CA SER A 35 0.36 7.68 -24.99
C SER A 35 1.61 8.30 -25.64
N ARG A 36 1.45 9.37 -26.43
CA ARG A 36 2.60 10.06 -27.08
C ARG A 36 3.44 10.89 -26.09
N ILE A 37 2.90 11.16 -24.90
CA ILE A 37 3.51 12.07 -23.91
C ILE A 37 4.62 11.35 -23.15
N LYS A 38 5.89 11.55 -23.57
CA LYS A 38 7.09 10.94 -22.97
C LYS A 38 7.14 10.95 -21.42
N PRO A 39 6.84 12.06 -20.71
CA PRO A 39 6.85 12.04 -19.24
C PRO A 39 5.71 11.17 -18.68
N ALA A 40 4.52 11.18 -19.29
CA ALA A 40 3.40 10.34 -18.84
C ALA A 40 3.70 8.84 -18.94
N LYS A 41 4.47 8.40 -19.94
CA LYS A 41 4.92 6.99 -20.06
C LYS A 41 5.62 6.49 -18.81
N VAL A 42 6.42 7.33 -18.17
CA VAL A 42 7.16 6.96 -16.93
C VAL A 42 6.19 6.76 -15.76
N LEU A 43 5.13 7.58 -15.66
CA LEU A 43 4.07 7.36 -14.67
C LEU A 43 3.29 6.07 -14.94
N GLY A 44 3.00 5.78 -16.22
CA GLY A 44 2.35 4.53 -16.64
C GLY A 44 3.14 3.29 -16.20
N LEU A 45 4.46 3.28 -16.40
CA LEU A 45 5.34 2.24 -15.88
C LEU A 45 5.27 2.14 -14.35
N GLY A 46 5.25 3.27 -13.65
CA GLY A 46 5.06 3.31 -12.20
C GLY A 46 3.75 2.64 -11.74
N TYR A 47 2.64 2.84 -12.46
CA TYR A 47 1.36 2.18 -12.15
C TYR A 47 1.40 0.67 -12.40
N ILE A 48 2.10 0.21 -13.45
CA ILE A 48 2.31 -1.21 -13.70
C ILE A 48 3.12 -1.85 -12.56
N ILE A 49 4.23 -1.22 -12.15
CA ILE A 49 5.05 -1.72 -11.02
C ILE A 49 4.24 -1.71 -9.71
N THR A 50 3.43 -0.67 -9.48
CA THR A 50 2.52 -0.62 -8.31
C THR A 50 1.52 -1.76 -8.32
N SER A 51 0.95 -2.07 -9.49
CA SER A 51 0.00 -3.18 -9.65
C SER A 51 0.65 -4.53 -9.43
N LEU A 52 1.88 -4.74 -9.93
CA LEU A 52 2.66 -5.95 -9.68
C LEU A 52 2.96 -6.14 -8.19
N SER A 53 3.33 -5.07 -7.49
CA SER A 53 3.54 -5.09 -6.04
C SER A 53 2.25 -5.42 -5.28
N ALA A 54 1.11 -4.86 -5.71
CA ALA A 54 -0.17 -5.15 -5.09
C ALA A 54 -0.59 -6.61 -5.35
N LEU A 55 -0.33 -7.11 -6.56
CA LEU A 55 -0.59 -8.50 -6.93
C LEU A 55 0.24 -9.49 -6.10
N SER A 56 1.51 -9.19 -5.80
CA SER A 56 2.36 -10.05 -4.99
C SER A 56 1.92 -10.11 -3.52
N ILE A 57 1.46 -8.98 -2.97
CA ILE A 57 0.88 -8.92 -1.61
C ILE A 57 -0.46 -9.67 -1.59
N TYR A 58 -1.23 -9.55 -2.67
CA TYR A 58 -2.51 -10.21 -2.80
C TYR A 58 -2.35 -11.73 -2.96
N SER A 59 -1.43 -12.19 -3.82
CA SER A 59 -1.13 -13.61 -3.99
C SER A 59 -0.60 -14.21 -2.70
N SER A 60 0.25 -13.50 -1.95
CA SER A 60 0.70 -13.97 -0.65
C SER A 60 -0.46 -14.18 0.32
N SER A 61 -1.40 -13.22 0.41
CA SER A 61 -2.57 -13.37 1.29
C SER A 61 -3.46 -14.57 0.93
N ILE A 62 -3.57 -14.92 -0.36
CA ILE A 62 -4.29 -16.13 -0.80
C ILE A 62 -3.49 -17.38 -0.44
N ILE A 63 -2.18 -17.40 -0.72
CA ILE A 63 -1.33 -18.56 -0.45
C ILE A 63 -1.28 -18.87 1.05
N LEU A 64 -1.22 -17.84 1.90
CA LEU A 64 -1.27 -17.99 3.35
C LEU A 64 -2.57 -18.62 3.87
N HIS A 65 -3.65 -18.61 3.08
CA HIS A 65 -4.90 -19.27 3.43
C HIS A 65 -4.88 -20.79 3.18
N TYR A 66 -4.00 -21.27 2.30
CA TYR A 66 -3.97 -22.68 1.84
C TYR A 66 -2.69 -23.42 2.18
N VAL A 67 -1.62 -22.73 2.56
CA VAL A 67 -0.29 -23.32 2.77
C VAL A 67 0.00 -23.54 4.26
N PRO A 68 0.55 -24.70 4.66
CA PRO A 68 0.93 -24.97 6.04
C PRO A 68 2.01 -23.99 6.56
N GLU A 69 2.00 -23.75 7.88
CA GLU A 69 2.77 -22.69 8.54
C GLU A 69 4.28 -22.73 8.26
N GLU A 70 4.84 -23.91 8.03
CA GLU A 70 6.27 -24.14 7.76
C GLU A 70 6.78 -23.45 6.49
N HIS A 71 5.93 -23.24 5.48
CA HIS A 71 6.31 -22.57 4.23
C HIS A 71 5.99 -21.06 4.21
N ILE A 72 5.25 -20.57 5.20
CA ILE A 72 4.82 -19.17 5.30
C ILE A 72 6.01 -18.22 5.34
N SER A 73 7.07 -18.57 6.07
CA SER A 73 8.26 -17.73 6.25
C SER A 73 9.04 -17.49 4.95
N MET A 74 9.17 -18.51 4.09
CA MET A 74 9.83 -18.38 2.79
C MET A 74 9.03 -17.50 1.83
N ILE A 75 7.72 -17.70 1.76
CA ILE A 75 6.82 -16.92 0.89
C ILE A 75 6.80 -15.45 1.33
N GLN A 76 6.66 -15.19 2.64
CA GLN A 76 6.66 -13.82 3.17
C GLN A 76 7.97 -13.09 2.92
N THR A 77 9.11 -13.78 2.99
CA THR A 77 10.42 -13.20 2.68
C THR A 77 10.51 -12.80 1.21
N ALA A 78 10.15 -13.70 0.29
CA ALA A 78 10.17 -13.42 -1.15
C ALA A 78 9.24 -12.25 -1.51
N VAL A 79 8.03 -12.22 -0.94
CA VAL A 79 7.06 -11.13 -1.15
C VAL A 79 7.57 -9.80 -0.60
N SER A 80 8.25 -9.82 0.55
CA SER A 80 8.83 -8.61 1.16
C SER A 80 9.97 -8.03 0.31
N VAL A 81 10.85 -8.89 -0.21
CA VAL A 81 11.94 -8.47 -1.12
C VAL A 81 11.37 -7.92 -2.42
N PHE A 82 10.41 -8.62 -3.03
CA PHE A 82 9.77 -8.16 -4.25
C PHE A 82 9.02 -6.83 -4.05
N GLY A 83 8.33 -6.67 -2.92
CA GLY A 83 7.68 -5.41 -2.53
C GLY A 83 8.67 -4.26 -2.35
N ALA A 84 9.83 -4.52 -1.74
CA ALA A 84 10.90 -3.51 -1.61
C ALA A 84 11.44 -3.06 -2.98
N LEU A 85 11.70 -4.01 -3.88
CA LEU A 85 12.13 -3.72 -5.25
C LEU A 85 11.09 -2.90 -6.01
N CYS A 86 9.80 -3.25 -5.89
CA CYS A 86 8.72 -2.50 -6.49
C CYS A 86 8.61 -1.08 -5.93
N SER A 87 8.72 -0.90 -4.62
CA SER A 87 8.71 0.41 -3.96
C SER A 87 9.85 1.32 -4.46
N CYS A 88 11.06 0.76 -4.61
CA CYS A 88 12.19 1.45 -5.24
C CYS A 88 11.90 1.79 -6.71
N GLY A 89 11.37 0.84 -7.50
CA GLY A 89 10.98 1.07 -8.89
C GLY A 89 9.98 2.20 -9.07
N ILE A 90 8.92 2.23 -8.24
CA ILE A 90 7.92 3.31 -8.23
C ILE A 90 8.57 4.65 -7.89
N SER A 91 9.45 4.67 -6.88
CA SER A 91 10.17 5.87 -6.47
C SER A 91 11.07 6.41 -7.59
N ILE A 92 11.75 5.52 -8.32
CA ILE A 92 12.56 5.87 -9.50
C ILE A 92 11.67 6.48 -10.60
N CYS A 93 10.52 5.85 -10.92
CA CYS A 93 9.58 6.37 -11.91
C CYS A 93 9.10 7.78 -11.56
N ILE A 94 8.73 8.02 -10.28
CA ILE A 94 8.29 9.34 -9.81
C ILE A 94 9.43 10.36 -9.92
N CYS A 95 10.64 10.01 -9.49
CA CYS A 95 11.81 10.90 -9.58
C CYS A 95 12.13 11.27 -11.04
N LEU A 96 12.13 10.30 -11.95
CA LEU A 96 12.33 10.51 -13.38
C LEU A 96 11.26 11.42 -13.99
N TYR A 97 10.00 11.26 -13.58
CA TYR A 97 8.92 12.15 -13.99
C TYR A 97 9.16 13.59 -13.52
N LEU A 98 9.43 13.78 -12.23
CA LEU A 98 9.67 15.11 -11.63
C LEU A 98 10.91 15.80 -12.22
N HIS A 99 11.95 15.04 -12.58
CA HIS A 99 13.12 15.58 -13.25
C HIS A 99 12.79 16.03 -14.66
N ARG A 100 12.13 15.19 -15.46
CA ARG A 100 11.78 15.52 -16.85
C ARG A 100 10.87 16.74 -16.95
N ASN A 101 9.95 16.92 -15.99
CA ASN A 101 9.02 18.05 -16.00
C ASN A 101 9.53 19.30 -15.28
N TYR A 102 10.30 19.16 -14.18
CA TYR A 102 10.65 20.30 -13.31
C TYR A 102 12.16 20.48 -13.06
N GLY A 103 13.03 19.66 -13.65
CA GLY A 103 14.48 19.76 -13.45
C GLY A 103 14.97 19.44 -12.02
N SER A 104 14.12 18.86 -11.17
CA SER A 104 14.36 18.78 -9.73
C SER A 104 15.21 17.57 -9.29
N ARG A 105 16.50 17.54 -9.70
CA ARG A 105 17.44 16.44 -9.43
C ARG A 105 17.73 16.18 -7.95
N LYS A 106 17.63 17.20 -7.09
CA LYS A 106 17.94 17.08 -5.65
C LYS A 106 16.94 16.21 -4.86
N ILE A 107 15.77 15.91 -5.43
CA ILE A 107 14.72 15.10 -4.78
C ILE A 107 15.06 13.60 -4.79
N TYR A 108 15.94 13.16 -5.70
CA TYR A 108 16.27 11.75 -5.87
C TYR A 108 16.83 11.13 -4.60
N TYR A 109 17.75 11.81 -3.93
CA TYR A 109 18.39 11.32 -2.72
C TYR A 109 17.37 11.00 -1.61
N PRO A 110 16.55 11.96 -1.13
CA PRO A 110 15.61 11.63 -0.05
C PRO A 110 14.52 10.66 -0.49
N VAL A 111 14.02 10.73 -1.74
CA VAL A 111 12.95 9.81 -2.21
C VAL A 111 13.45 8.37 -2.40
N LEU A 112 14.73 8.15 -2.70
CA LEU A 112 15.30 6.81 -2.86
C LEU A 112 15.89 6.25 -1.56
N ILE A 113 16.45 7.10 -0.69
CA ILE A 113 17.06 6.65 0.58
C ILE A 113 15.98 6.23 1.58
N ILE A 114 14.87 6.97 1.69
CA ILE A 114 13.85 6.69 2.71
C ILE A 114 13.25 5.27 2.59
N PRO A 115 12.87 4.76 1.40
CA PRO A 115 12.40 3.39 1.25
C PRO A 115 13.43 2.34 1.71
N VAL A 116 14.71 2.54 1.34
CA VAL A 116 15.80 1.62 1.72
C VAL A 116 16.01 1.63 3.24
N VAL A 117 16.07 2.81 3.84
CA VAL A 117 16.22 2.96 5.30
C VAL A 117 15.03 2.34 6.04
N SER A 118 13.80 2.53 5.54
CA SER A 118 12.59 1.95 6.14
C SER A 118 12.62 0.43 6.10
N PHE A 119 13.08 -0.16 4.99
CA PHE A 119 13.27 -1.60 4.86
C PHE A 119 14.35 -2.13 5.83
N VAL A 120 15.51 -1.47 5.90
CA VAL A 120 16.60 -1.85 6.80
C VAL A 120 16.18 -1.76 8.27
N LEU A 121 15.52 -0.66 8.67
CA LEU A 121 14.99 -0.50 10.02
C LEU A 121 13.98 -1.61 10.36
N SER A 122 13.06 -1.90 9.43
CA SER A 122 12.08 -2.98 9.61
C SER A 122 12.75 -4.34 9.80
N ALA A 123 13.80 -4.66 9.03
CA ALA A 123 14.55 -5.90 9.16
C ALA A 123 15.37 -5.97 10.47
N LEU A 124 15.96 -4.84 10.89
CA LEU A 124 16.68 -4.73 12.16
C LEU A 124 15.75 -4.93 13.35
N THR A 125 14.54 -4.34 13.32
CA THR A 125 13.53 -4.54 14.39
C THR A 125 13.23 -6.03 14.59
N VAL A 126 12.99 -6.79 13.51
CA VAL A 126 12.74 -8.24 13.62
C VAL A 126 13.91 -8.95 14.29
N ARG A 127 15.14 -8.67 13.86
CA ARG A 127 16.35 -9.32 14.39
C ARG A 127 16.58 -9.00 15.86
N ILE A 128 16.37 -7.75 16.27
CA ILE A 128 16.54 -7.33 17.66
C ILE A 128 15.47 -8.00 18.54
N PHE A 129 14.20 -7.95 18.14
CA PHE A 129 13.11 -8.56 18.91
C PHE A 129 13.29 -10.07 19.06
N ASN A 130 13.61 -10.78 17.97
CA ASN A 130 13.87 -12.23 18.00
C ASN A 130 15.06 -12.60 18.89
N ARG A 131 16.05 -11.71 19.03
CA ARG A 131 17.24 -11.94 19.87
C ARG A 131 17.02 -11.61 21.35
N VAL A 132 16.15 -10.64 21.66
CA VAL A 132 15.95 -10.15 23.03
C VAL A 132 14.87 -10.91 23.78
N ILE A 133 13.77 -11.27 23.12
CA ILE A 133 12.54 -11.70 23.82
C ILE A 133 12.30 -13.22 23.73
N GLY A 134 12.92 -13.91 22.77
CA GLY A 134 12.48 -15.27 22.39
C GLY A 134 11.13 -15.20 21.66
N THR A 135 10.79 -16.21 20.85
CA THR A 135 9.61 -16.13 19.98
C THR A 135 8.35 -16.63 20.69
N MET A 136 7.52 -15.73 21.23
CA MET A 136 6.10 -16.01 21.51
C MET A 136 5.19 -15.40 20.43
N TYR A 137 3.98 -15.95 20.27
CA TYR A 137 2.98 -15.50 19.28
C TYR A 137 2.54 -14.04 19.49
N SER A 138 2.55 -13.53 20.72
CA SER A 138 2.31 -12.10 20.99
C SER A 138 3.39 -11.20 20.39
N ASP A 139 4.60 -11.71 20.25
CA ASP A 139 5.77 -10.92 19.85
C ASP A 139 5.79 -10.71 18.34
N THR A 140 5.26 -11.65 17.56
CA THR A 140 5.13 -11.51 16.09
C THR A 140 4.12 -10.43 15.70
N LEU A 141 3.02 -10.28 16.45
CA LEU A 141 2.04 -9.22 16.27
C LEU A 141 2.61 -7.85 16.63
N ILE A 142 3.40 -7.75 17.71
CA ILE A 142 4.10 -6.52 18.10
C ILE A 142 5.13 -6.11 17.04
N ILE A 143 5.93 -7.06 16.56
CA ILE A 143 6.88 -6.82 15.46
C ILE A 143 6.13 -6.28 14.23
N SER A 144 4.99 -6.88 13.87
CA SER A 144 4.17 -6.47 12.73
C SER A 144 3.57 -5.06 12.90
N MET A 145 3.18 -4.69 14.13
CA MET A 145 2.77 -3.32 14.46
C MET A 145 3.89 -2.31 14.23
N ILE A 146 5.10 -2.59 14.75
CA ILE A 146 6.25 -1.68 14.61
C ILE A 146 6.63 -1.54 13.13
N GLN A 147 6.68 -2.65 12.38
CA GLN A 147 6.95 -2.63 10.94
C GLN A 147 5.91 -1.82 10.15
N THR A 148 4.62 -1.92 10.53
CA THR A 148 3.54 -1.12 9.92
C THR A 148 3.77 0.37 10.16
N LEU A 149 4.16 0.76 11.37
CA LEU A 149 4.45 2.15 11.73
C LEU A 149 5.69 2.69 11.02
N ILE A 150 6.79 1.92 10.96
CA ILE A 150 8.01 2.29 10.22
C ILE A 150 7.68 2.49 8.74
N SER A 151 6.94 1.56 8.15
CA SER A 151 6.54 1.62 6.74
C SER A 151 5.64 2.83 6.45
N PHE A 152 4.68 3.12 7.34
CA PHE A 152 3.83 4.31 7.22
C PHE A 152 4.66 5.60 7.32
N ALA A 153 5.54 5.72 8.32
CA ALA A 153 6.38 6.90 8.51
C ALA A 153 7.28 7.17 7.29
N GLY A 154 7.90 6.12 6.73
CA GLY A 154 8.69 6.22 5.51
C GLY A 154 7.87 6.67 4.31
N SER A 155 6.71 6.04 4.10
CA SER A 155 5.79 6.39 3.00
C SER A 155 5.25 7.82 3.12
N ALA A 156 4.90 8.26 4.33
CA ALA A 156 4.44 9.61 4.61
C ALA A 156 5.56 10.64 4.35
N ALA A 157 6.79 10.37 4.78
CA ALA A 157 7.93 11.25 4.53
C ALA A 157 8.20 11.45 3.03
N VAL A 158 8.23 10.35 2.25
CA VAL A 158 8.34 10.41 0.79
C VAL A 158 7.15 11.16 0.17
N GLY A 159 5.94 10.89 0.65
CA GLY A 159 4.72 11.54 0.21
C GLY A 159 4.75 13.06 0.42
N VAL A 160 5.19 13.53 1.57
CA VAL A 160 5.33 14.97 1.90
C VAL A 160 6.34 15.65 0.97
N ILE A 161 7.47 15.01 0.68
CA ILE A 161 8.46 15.53 -0.27
C ILE A 161 7.82 15.68 -1.66
N ILE A 162 7.14 14.64 -2.14
CA ILE A 162 6.47 14.65 -3.44
C ILE A 162 5.39 15.74 -3.50
N ILE A 163 4.55 15.86 -2.47
CA ILE A 163 3.52 16.91 -2.36
C ILE A 163 4.15 18.29 -2.46
N ARG A 164 5.23 18.55 -1.71
CA ARG A 164 5.92 19.85 -1.71
C ARG A 164 6.40 20.22 -3.12
N VAL A 165 6.90 19.24 -3.88
CA VAL A 165 7.42 19.46 -5.23
C VAL A 165 6.30 19.74 -6.22
N PHE A 166 5.21 18.96 -6.19
CA PHE A 166 4.04 19.21 -7.03
C PHE A 166 3.38 20.55 -6.69
N TYR A 167 3.22 20.87 -5.41
CA TYR A 167 2.61 22.13 -4.97
C TYR A 167 3.44 23.35 -5.39
N LYS A 168 4.77 23.28 -5.28
CA LYS A 168 5.68 24.34 -5.74
C LYS A 168 5.62 24.55 -7.26
N ASN A 169 5.38 23.48 -8.03
CA ASN A 169 5.34 23.52 -9.50
C ASN A 169 3.91 23.51 -10.08
N ARG A 170 2.87 23.70 -9.26
CA ARG A 170 1.46 23.57 -9.68
C ARG A 170 1.06 24.44 -10.87
N HIS A 171 1.67 25.62 -11.01
CA HIS A 171 1.39 26.54 -12.13
C HIS A 171 2.14 26.17 -13.42
N LYS A 172 3.19 25.35 -13.32
CA LYS A 172 3.99 24.87 -14.46
C LYS A 172 3.55 23.49 -14.95
N GLU A 173 2.90 22.71 -14.10
CA GLU A 173 2.43 21.36 -14.41
C GLU A 173 1.19 21.38 -15.31
N LYS A 174 1.32 20.85 -16.53
CA LYS A 174 0.24 20.81 -17.52
C LYS A 174 -0.50 19.46 -17.54
N ILE A 175 0.18 18.38 -17.17
CA ILE A 175 -0.31 17.00 -17.25
C ILE A 175 -1.20 16.70 -16.04
N ILE A 176 -0.74 16.96 -14.81
CA ILE A 176 -1.44 16.59 -13.56
C ILE A 176 -1.40 17.70 -12.49
N PRO A 177 -2.09 18.84 -12.68
CA PRO A 177 -2.00 19.99 -11.77
C PRO A 177 -2.48 19.68 -10.34
N ASP A 178 -3.43 18.76 -10.17
CA ASP A 178 -4.05 18.45 -8.88
C ASP A 178 -3.39 17.26 -8.16
N MET A 179 -2.22 16.80 -8.64
CA MET A 179 -1.55 15.61 -8.10
C MET A 179 -1.17 15.75 -6.63
N TRP A 180 -0.89 16.98 -6.17
CA TRP A 180 -0.58 17.25 -4.77
C TRP A 180 -1.78 16.98 -3.84
N ILE A 181 -3.01 17.32 -4.26
CA ILE A 181 -4.25 17.03 -3.50
C ILE A 181 -4.46 15.52 -3.44
N LEU A 182 -4.35 14.85 -4.59
CA LEU A 182 -4.53 13.40 -4.67
C LEU A 182 -3.52 12.65 -3.78
N ARG A 183 -2.28 13.15 -3.68
CA ARG A 183 -1.27 12.62 -2.76
C ARG A 183 -1.61 12.86 -1.29
N ILE A 184 -2.19 14.00 -0.92
CA ILE A 184 -2.69 14.24 0.46
C ILE A 184 -3.76 13.21 0.81
N ILE A 185 -4.74 13.00 -0.08
CA ILE A 185 -5.80 11.99 0.12
C ILE A 185 -5.20 10.59 0.31
N THR A 186 -4.18 10.25 -0.49
CA THR A 186 -3.51 8.94 -0.39
C THR A 186 -2.76 8.78 0.94
N ILE A 187 -2.06 9.81 1.42
CA ILE A 187 -1.37 9.76 2.72
C ILE A 187 -2.37 9.63 3.86
N PHE A 188 -3.46 10.40 3.82
CA PHE A 188 -4.53 10.30 4.81
C PHE A 188 -5.11 8.88 4.85
N TRP A 189 -5.39 8.30 3.68
CA TRP A 189 -5.86 6.92 3.59
C TRP A 189 -4.86 5.90 4.15
N ASN A 190 -3.56 6.06 3.82
CA ASN A 190 -2.50 5.22 4.38
C ASN A 190 -2.37 5.34 5.91
N CYS A 191 -2.69 6.51 6.46
CA CYS A 191 -2.75 6.72 7.91
C CYS A 191 -3.91 5.93 8.53
N VAL A 192 -5.11 6.06 7.94
CA VAL A 192 -6.30 5.31 8.38
C VAL A 192 -6.07 3.81 8.34
N THR A 193 -5.46 3.29 7.26
CA THR A 193 -5.17 1.85 7.16
C THR A 193 -4.08 1.41 8.13
N ALA A 194 -3.03 2.21 8.36
CA ALA A 194 -2.01 1.90 9.36
C ALA A 194 -2.60 1.85 10.77
N VAL A 195 -3.45 2.82 11.14
CA VAL A 195 -4.15 2.84 12.43
C VAL A 195 -5.07 1.64 12.58
N TYR A 196 -5.85 1.31 11.55
CA TYR A 196 -6.73 0.14 11.55
C TYR A 196 -5.96 -1.17 11.77
N THR A 197 -4.85 -1.36 11.06
CA THR A 197 -3.99 -2.55 11.18
C THR A 197 -3.38 -2.66 12.57
N VAL A 198 -2.84 -1.55 13.10
CA VAL A 198 -2.27 -1.50 14.45
C VAL A 198 -3.33 -1.78 15.52
N MET A 199 -4.53 -1.19 15.40
CA MET A 199 -5.63 -1.45 16.32
C MET A 199 -6.09 -2.91 16.26
N SER A 200 -6.13 -3.51 15.07
CA SER A 200 -6.49 -4.93 14.92
C SER A 200 -5.49 -5.84 15.63
N TYR A 201 -4.19 -5.61 15.46
CA TYR A 201 -3.17 -6.36 16.19
C TYR A 201 -3.25 -6.16 17.70
N LEU A 202 -3.46 -4.93 18.17
CA LEU A 202 -3.65 -4.64 19.60
C LEU A 202 -4.86 -5.36 20.20
N MET A 203 -6.00 -5.37 19.49
CA MET A 203 -7.22 -6.04 19.97
C MET A 203 -7.06 -7.55 19.98
N ILE A 204 -6.36 -8.15 19.00
CA ILE A 204 -6.02 -9.57 19.02
C ILE A 204 -5.15 -9.92 20.23
N ILE A 205 -4.11 -9.13 20.50
CA ILE A 205 -3.22 -9.35 21.67
C ILE A 205 -3.99 -9.19 22.99
N ARG A 206 -4.89 -8.20 23.10
CA ARG A 206 -5.70 -8.01 24.31
C ARG A 206 -6.68 -9.17 24.50
N TYR A 207 -7.34 -9.62 23.43
CA TYR A 207 -8.26 -10.75 23.50
C TYR A 207 -7.56 -12.06 23.89
N SER A 208 -6.35 -12.31 23.36
CA SER A 208 -5.58 -13.52 23.70
C SER A 208 -5.11 -13.53 25.16
N LYS A 209 -4.93 -12.36 25.79
CA LYS A 209 -4.58 -12.24 27.21
C LYS A 209 -5.80 -12.36 28.14
N VAL A 210 -6.95 -11.86 27.71
CA VAL A 210 -8.22 -11.88 28.47
C VAL A 210 -8.80 -13.30 28.60
N PHE A 211 -8.46 -14.25 27.74
CA PHE A 211 -8.84 -15.65 27.97
C PHE A 211 -8.30 -16.26 29.28
N ASN A 212 -7.35 -15.58 29.94
CA ASN A 212 -6.79 -15.97 31.24
C ASN A 212 -7.34 -15.16 32.44
N GLU A 213 -8.15 -14.12 32.24
CA GLU A 213 -8.66 -13.25 33.31
C GLU A 213 -10.16 -12.95 33.09
N GLU A 214 -11.01 -13.12 34.12
CA GLU A 214 -12.49 -13.14 34.06
C GLU A 214 -13.18 -11.87 33.51
N GLU A 215 -12.45 -10.82 33.10
CA GLU A 215 -13.03 -9.59 32.56
C GLU A 215 -13.04 -9.57 31.02
N VAL A 216 -14.17 -9.96 30.43
CA VAL A 216 -14.39 -9.84 28.98
C VAL A 216 -14.37 -8.37 28.54
N ASN A 217 -13.28 -7.94 27.91
CA ASN A 217 -13.17 -6.61 27.32
C ASN A 217 -14.15 -6.46 26.15
N THR A 218 -15.27 -5.78 26.38
CA THR A 218 -16.37 -5.57 25.43
C THR A 218 -15.93 -4.92 24.12
N LEU A 219 -14.92 -4.04 24.16
CA LEU A 219 -14.36 -3.40 22.97
C LEU A 219 -13.57 -4.39 22.10
N ALA A 220 -12.77 -5.27 22.71
CA ALA A 220 -12.04 -6.30 21.98
C ALA A 220 -12.99 -7.31 21.33
N LEU A 221 -14.05 -7.69 22.05
CA LEU A 221 -15.09 -8.59 21.54
C LEU A 221 -15.88 -7.97 20.38
N PHE A 222 -16.21 -6.67 20.46
CA PHE A 222 -16.82 -5.93 19.36
C PHE A 222 -15.89 -5.86 18.14
N TRP A 223 -14.61 -5.58 18.35
CA TRP A 223 -13.63 -5.47 17.27
C TRP A 223 -13.49 -6.77 16.49
N ILE A 224 -13.26 -7.90 17.19
CA ILE A 224 -13.09 -9.20 16.56
C ILE A 224 -14.35 -9.63 15.80
N LYS A 225 -15.54 -9.38 16.34
CA LYS A 225 -16.80 -9.71 15.66
C LYS A 225 -17.05 -8.89 14.38
N ASN A 226 -16.52 -7.67 14.30
CA ASN A 226 -16.81 -6.74 13.19
C ASN A 226 -15.61 -6.49 12.27
N GLN A 227 -14.44 -7.03 12.58
CA GLN A 227 -13.19 -6.76 11.86
C GLN A 227 -13.32 -7.02 10.36
N ASP A 228 -13.95 -8.12 9.94
CA ASP A 228 -14.10 -8.45 8.51
C ASP A 228 -15.02 -7.48 7.77
N SER A 229 -16.09 -7.04 8.43
CA SER A 229 -17.02 -6.04 7.86
C SER A 229 -16.36 -4.67 7.74
N ILE A 230 -15.63 -4.24 8.76
CA ILE A 230 -14.85 -2.98 8.73
C ILE A 230 -13.75 -3.09 7.66
N GLY A 231 -13.09 -4.24 7.57
CA GLY A 231 -12.05 -4.54 6.58
C GLY A 231 -12.58 -4.51 5.14
N LEU A 232 -13.81 -4.97 4.89
CA LEU A 232 -14.48 -4.87 3.60
C LEU A 232 -14.74 -3.40 3.22
N VAL A 233 -15.36 -2.63 4.13
CA VAL A 233 -15.66 -1.21 3.89
C VAL A 233 -14.37 -0.43 3.62
N ALA A 234 -13.33 -0.70 4.42
CA ALA A 234 -12.02 -0.12 4.18
C ALA A 234 -11.43 -0.58 2.84
N GLY A 235 -11.57 -1.85 2.48
CA GLY A 235 -11.15 -2.40 1.19
C GLY A 235 -11.79 -1.69 0.00
N ILE A 236 -13.11 -1.44 0.06
CA ILE A 236 -13.87 -0.71 -0.97
C ILE A 236 -13.36 0.72 -1.12
N ILE A 237 -13.26 1.46 -0.01
CA ILE A 237 -12.77 2.85 -0.02
C ILE A 237 -11.34 2.90 -0.56
N GLY A 238 -10.48 1.98 -0.13
CA GLY A 238 -9.10 1.89 -0.61
C GLY A 238 -9.00 1.57 -2.10
N ALA A 239 -9.83 0.66 -2.62
CA ALA A 239 -9.90 0.36 -4.04
C ALA A 239 -10.30 1.60 -4.86
N VAL A 240 -11.31 2.35 -4.40
CA VAL A 240 -11.74 3.60 -5.04
C VAL A 240 -10.61 4.63 -5.05
N ILE A 241 -9.98 4.89 -3.90
CA ILE A 241 -8.86 5.85 -3.79
C ILE A 241 -7.68 5.42 -4.69
N GLY A 242 -7.36 4.13 -4.73
CA GLY A 242 -6.29 3.58 -5.56
C GLY A 242 -6.52 3.75 -7.06
N VAL A 243 -7.77 3.67 -7.52
CA VAL A 243 -8.14 3.80 -8.94
C VAL A 243 -8.30 5.26 -9.38
N ILE A 244 -8.69 6.18 -8.48
CA ILE A 244 -8.91 7.60 -8.81
C ILE A 244 -7.68 8.23 -9.48
N ILE A 245 -6.48 7.97 -8.94
CA ILE A 245 -5.25 8.59 -9.44
C ILE A 245 -4.93 8.15 -10.88
N PRO A 246 -4.77 6.85 -11.20
CA PRO A 246 -4.54 6.39 -12.56
C PRO A 246 -5.62 6.85 -13.56
N VAL A 247 -6.89 6.82 -13.17
CA VAL A 247 -8.00 7.28 -14.03
C VAL A 247 -7.90 8.78 -14.30
N TYR A 248 -7.61 9.59 -13.28
CA TYR A 248 -7.39 11.03 -13.44
C TYR A 248 -6.21 11.30 -14.39
N VAL A 249 -5.06 10.64 -14.18
CA VAL A 249 -3.89 10.80 -15.04
C VAL A 249 -4.20 10.40 -16.48
N PHE A 250 -4.86 9.26 -16.68
CA PHE A 250 -5.25 8.79 -18.02
C PHE A 250 -6.16 9.79 -18.73
N ARG A 251 -7.20 10.30 -18.06
CA ARG A 251 -8.11 11.30 -18.64
C ARG A 251 -7.38 12.57 -19.04
N ARG A 252 -6.43 13.05 -18.23
CA ARG A 252 -5.64 14.25 -18.56
C ARG A 252 -4.69 14.02 -19.72
N VAL A 253 -4.00 12.87 -19.74
CA VAL A 253 -3.09 12.47 -20.83
C VAL A 253 -3.85 12.35 -22.15
N ARG A 254 -5.03 11.74 -22.17
CA ARG A 254 -5.86 11.59 -23.37
C ARG A 254 -6.36 12.94 -23.92
N ARG A 255 -6.69 13.90 -23.05
CA ARG A 255 -7.05 15.26 -23.47
C ARG A 255 -5.89 16.02 -24.14
N LEU A 256 -4.67 15.77 -23.68
CA LEU A 256 -3.46 16.42 -24.22
C LEU A 256 -2.90 15.72 -25.46
N SER A 257 -3.31 14.49 -25.73
CA SER A 257 -2.91 13.69 -26.89
C SER A 257 -4.12 12.90 -27.40
N PRO A 258 -5.12 13.56 -28.02
CA PRO A 258 -6.26 12.86 -28.60
C PRO A 258 -5.75 11.84 -29.64
N PRO A 259 -6.39 10.65 -29.73
CA PRO A 259 -6.07 9.71 -30.80
C PRO A 259 -6.33 10.41 -32.13
N GLU A 260 -5.38 10.30 -33.07
CA GLU A 260 -5.64 10.66 -34.46
C GLU A 260 -6.86 9.85 -34.91
N MET A 261 -7.92 10.54 -35.35
CA MET A 261 -9.00 9.89 -36.07
C MET A 261 -8.40 9.42 -37.39
N VAL A 262 -8.06 8.14 -37.44
CA VAL A 262 -7.73 7.42 -38.68
C VAL A 262 -9.03 7.15 -39.42
#